data_AF-A0AAV2SV72-F1
#
_entry.id   AF-A0AAV2SV72-F1
#
_cell.length_a   1.000
_cell.length_b   1.000
_cell.length_c   1.000
_cell.angle_alpha   90.00
_cell.angle_beta   90.00
_cell.angle_gamma   90.00
#
_symmetry.space_group_name_H-M   'P 1'
#
loop_
_entity.id
_entity.type
_entity.pdbx_description
1 polymer ?
#
loop_
_entity_poly.entity_id
_entity_poly.type
_entity_poly.pdbx_seq_one_letter_code
_entity_poly.pdbx_strand_id
1 'polypeptide(L)'
;FGRRKVILIVTTGIFIAGFITAVSPNLPFYIFMRLTVAAMVMGGYVGTFVLAMELATTNQRSHVGMIYIFPWALGYMVLPGIAYFVRDWQWLQAALTLPAVGLVSYFWFLPESPRWLIMEGRHSEALKLLQNAAKFQ
;
A
#
# COMPACT_ATOMS: atom_id res chain seq x y z
N PHE A 1 16.42 -3.25 -7.43
CA PHE A 1 15.05 -2.83 -7.80
C PHE A 1 14.62 -1.67 -6.92
N GLY A 2 14.07 -0.60 -7.51
CA GLY A 2 13.56 0.57 -6.77
C GLY A 2 12.35 0.22 -5.93
N ARG A 3 12.27 0.81 -4.73
CA ARG A 3 11.17 0.57 -3.78
C ARG A 3 9.83 0.93 -4.40
N ARG A 4 9.75 1.98 -5.22
CA ARG A 4 8.52 2.36 -5.94
C ARG A 4 8.04 1.23 -6.87
N LYS A 5 8.94 0.62 -7.65
CA LYS A 5 8.59 -0.48 -8.56
C LYS A 5 8.11 -1.70 -7.79
N VAL A 6 8.77 -2.04 -6.68
CA VAL A 6 8.37 -3.15 -5.82
C VAL A 6 6.99 -2.90 -5.22
N ILE A 7 6.73 -1.70 -4.70
CA ILE A 7 5.43 -1.32 -4.15
C ILE A 7 4.35 -1.46 -5.23
N LEU A 8 4.56 -0.93 -6.43
CA LEU A 8 3.58 -1.05 -7.52
C LEU A 8 3.30 -2.50 -7.90
N ILE A 9 4.32 -3.35 -7.98
CA ILE A 9 4.15 -4.78 -8.29
C ILE A 9 3.36 -5.48 -7.18
N VAL A 10 3.74 -5.27 -5.92
CA VAL A 10 3.09 -5.88 -4.77
C VAL A 10 1.63 -5.43 -4.66
N THR A 11 1.39 -4.12 -4.78
CA THR A 11 0.07 -3.51 -4.77
C THR A 11 -0.79 -4.09 -5.90
N THR A 12 -0.31 -4.11 -7.14
CA THR A 12 -1.03 -4.70 -8.28
C THR A 12 -1.33 -6.20 -8.07
N GLY A 13 -0.37 -6.94 -7.51
CA GLY A 13 -0.54 -8.35 -7.18
C GLY A 13 -1.63 -8.59 -6.14
N ILE A 14 -1.71 -7.74 -5.10
CA ILE A 14 -2.77 -7.78 -4.09
C ILE A 14 -4.15 -7.61 -4.73
N PHE A 15 -4.29 -6.71 -5.70
CA PHE A 15 -5.56 -6.51 -6.42
C PHE A 15 -5.98 -7.71 -7.21
N ILE A 16 -5.08 -8.21 -8.05
CA ILE A 16 -5.35 -9.38 -8.91
C ILE A 16 -5.74 -10.57 -8.04
N ALA A 17 -4.97 -10.84 -6.98
CA ALA A 17 -5.26 -11.93 -6.06
C ALA A 17 -6.55 -11.68 -5.25
N GLY A 18 -6.87 -10.44 -4.89
CA GLY A 18 -8.13 -10.06 -4.23
C GLY A 18 -9.37 -10.32 -5.09
N PHE A 19 -9.32 -9.94 -6.37
CA PHE A 19 -10.38 -10.25 -7.34
C PHE A 19 -10.51 -11.75 -7.57
N ILE A 20 -9.40 -12.47 -7.75
CA ILE A 20 -9.40 -13.94 -7.89
C ILE A 20 -10.01 -14.61 -6.66
N THR A 21 -9.76 -14.06 -5.47
CA THR A 21 -10.37 -14.55 -4.22
C THR A 21 -11.89 -14.38 -4.21
N ALA A 22 -12.43 -13.31 -4.82
CA ALA A 22 -13.87 -13.07 -4.88
C ALA A 22 -14.60 -14.10 -5.78
N VAL A 23 -13.93 -14.65 -6.79
CA VAL A 23 -14.45 -15.67 -7.71
C VAL A 23 -14.01 -17.10 -7.35
N SER A 24 -13.47 -17.32 -6.15
CA SER A 24 -12.95 -18.63 -5.77
C SER A 24 -14.04 -19.72 -5.77
N PRO A 25 -13.85 -20.84 -6.50
CA PRO A 25 -14.86 -21.90 -6.58
C PRO A 25 -14.84 -22.85 -5.38
N ASN A 26 -13.69 -23.01 -4.73
CA ASN A 26 -13.46 -24.00 -3.68
C ASN A 26 -12.76 -23.40 -2.45
N LEU A 27 -13.05 -23.93 -1.27
CA LEU A 27 -12.48 -23.45 0.00
C LEU A 27 -10.93 -23.53 0.07
N PRO A 28 -10.26 -24.60 -0.38
CA PRO A 28 -8.78 -24.65 -0.36
C PRO A 28 -8.15 -23.57 -1.26
N PHE A 29 -8.77 -23.31 -2.42
CA PHE A 29 -8.31 -22.26 -3.33
C PHE A 29 -8.50 -20.87 -2.72
N TYR A 30 -9.63 -20.64 -2.04
CA TYR A 30 -9.88 -19.41 -1.28
C TYR A 30 -8.80 -19.19 -0.22
N ILE A 31 -8.50 -20.20 0.61
CA ILE A 31 -7.50 -20.10 1.67
C ILE A 31 -6.11 -19.79 1.08
N PHE A 32 -5.71 -20.51 0.03
CA PHE A 32 -4.43 -20.29 -0.64
C PHE A 32 -4.29 -18.85 -1.15
N MET A 33 -5.28 -18.37 -1.89
CA MET A 33 -5.31 -16.99 -2.39
C MET A 33 -5.28 -15.98 -1.25
N ARG A 34 -6.02 -16.23 -0.17
CA ARG A 34 -6.08 -15.35 0.99
C ARG A 34 -4.74 -15.25 1.72
N LEU A 35 -4.00 -16.35 1.82
CA LEU A 35 -2.64 -16.38 2.35
C LEU A 35 -1.66 -15.61 1.45
N THR A 36 -1.77 -15.77 0.12
CA THR A 36 -0.96 -15.00 -0.83
C THR A 36 -1.21 -13.50 -0.68
N VAL A 37 -2.48 -13.08 -0.61
CA VAL A 37 -2.83 -11.67 -0.38
C VAL A 37 -2.27 -11.19 0.96
N ALA A 38 -2.42 -11.95 2.04
CA ALA A 38 -1.91 -11.56 3.36
C ALA A 38 -0.39 -11.38 3.36
N ALA A 39 0.35 -12.32 2.75
CA ALA A 39 1.81 -12.23 2.63
C ALA A 39 2.24 -11.00 1.83
N MET A 40 1.58 -10.72 0.71
CA MET A 40 1.86 -9.54 -0.11
C MET A 40 1.55 -8.23 0.62
N VAL A 41 0.41 -8.16 1.33
CA VAL A 41 0.02 -6.98 2.12
C VAL A 41 1.07 -6.68 3.18
N MET A 42 1.51 -7.68 3.94
CA MET A 42 2.54 -7.49 4.97
C MET A 42 3.90 -7.09 4.38
N GLY A 43 4.31 -7.70 3.28
CA GLY A 43 5.55 -7.33 2.58
C GLY A 43 5.52 -5.90 2.04
N GLY A 44 4.39 -5.50 1.43
CA GLY A 44 4.18 -4.15 0.92
C GLY A 44 4.10 -3.10 2.03
N TYR A 45 3.43 -3.44 3.14
CA TYR A 45 3.28 -2.59 4.32
C TYR A 45 4.63 -2.18 4.90
N VAL A 46 5.55 -3.13 5.09
CA VAL A 46 6.87 -2.83 5.64
C VAL A 46 7.65 -1.91 4.68
N GLY A 47 7.65 -2.20 3.38
CA GLY A 47 8.37 -1.40 2.39
C GLY A 47 7.86 0.05 2.27
N THR A 48 6.55 0.22 2.27
CA THR A 48 5.89 1.54 2.19
C THR A 48 6.05 2.33 3.49
N PHE A 49 5.95 1.68 4.65
CA PHE A 49 6.16 2.32 5.94
C PHE A 49 7.59 2.86 6.10
N VAL A 50 8.59 2.05 5.74
CA VAL A 50 10.00 2.50 5.80
C VAL A 50 10.25 3.64 4.83
N LEU A 51 9.66 3.60 3.62
CA LEU A 51 9.75 4.71 2.67
C LEU A 51 9.12 6.00 3.21
N ALA A 52 7.93 5.91 3.82
CA ALA A 52 7.27 7.06 4.44
C ALA A 52 8.13 7.65 5.57
N MET A 53 8.74 6.80 6.39
CA MET A 53 9.63 7.24 7.49
C MET A 53 10.97 7.80 7.01
N GLU A 54 11.48 7.35 5.86
CA GLU A 54 12.69 7.91 5.23
C GLU A 54 12.45 9.30 4.65
N LEU A 55 11.24 9.56 4.15
CA LEU A 55 10.83 10.87 3.65
C LEU A 55 10.43 11.83 4.78
N ALA A 56 10.06 11.31 5.94
CA ALA A 56 9.65 12.11 7.10
C ALA A 56 10.85 12.72 7.84
N THR A 57 10.77 14.02 8.11
CA THR A 57 11.70 14.73 8.99
C THR A 57 11.57 14.22 10.44
N THR A 58 12.68 14.20 11.19
CA THR A 58 12.77 13.62 12.56
C THR A 58 11.64 14.06 13.50
N ASN A 59 11.22 15.33 13.45
CA ASN A 59 10.15 15.87 14.31
C ASN A 59 8.73 15.48 13.85
N GLN A 60 8.55 15.09 12.59
CA GLN A 60 7.24 14.74 12.02
C GLN A 60 6.99 13.24 11.93
N ARG A 61 7.97 12.39 12.27
CA ARG A 61 7.84 10.91 12.18
C ARG A 61 6.63 10.36 12.91
N SER A 62 6.32 10.89 14.10
CA SER A 62 5.14 10.48 14.87
C SER A 62 3.83 10.77 14.12
N HIS A 63 3.73 11.96 13.52
CA HIS A 63 2.56 12.36 12.74
C HIS A 63 2.41 11.53 11.46
N VAL A 64 3.51 11.29 10.75
CA VAL A 64 3.52 10.44 9.55
C VAL A 64 3.12 9.00 9.89
N GLY A 65 3.62 8.46 11.00
CA GLY A 65 3.21 7.14 11.49
C GLY A 65 1.72 7.06 11.82
N MET A 66 1.15 8.09 12.45
CA MET A 66 -0.29 8.16 12.74
C MET A 66 -1.13 8.24 11.46
N ILE A 67 -0.77 9.12 10.52
CA ILE A 67 -1.45 9.26 9.23
C ILE A 67 -1.40 7.94 8.45
N TYR A 68 -0.32 7.17 8.59
CA TYR A 68 -0.16 5.88 7.91
C TYR A 68 -1.08 4.79 8.47
N ILE A 69 -1.33 4.76 9.80
CA ILE A 69 -2.20 3.78 10.46
C ILE A 69 -3.68 4.18 10.39
N PHE A 70 -3.99 5.47 10.35
CA PHE A 70 -5.35 5.98 10.40
C PHE A 70 -6.32 5.36 9.36
N PRO A 71 -5.93 5.17 8.07
CA PRO A 71 -6.76 4.49 7.08
C PRO A 71 -7.14 3.05 7.47
N TRP A 72 -6.28 2.32 8.18
CA TRP A 72 -6.60 0.98 8.66
C TRP A 72 -7.73 1.00 9.69
N ALA A 73 -7.68 1.93 10.64
CA ALA A 73 -8.72 2.09 11.65
C ALA A 73 -10.07 2.44 11.00
N LEU A 74 -10.06 3.41 10.06
CA LEU A 74 -11.25 3.76 9.29
C LEU A 74 -11.82 2.57 8.51
N GLY A 75 -10.96 1.78 7.86
CA GLY A 75 -11.37 0.58 7.13
C GLY A 75 -12.11 -0.41 8.03
N TYR A 76 -11.58 -0.69 9.22
CA TYR A 76 -12.22 -1.58 10.19
C TYR A 76 -13.56 -1.06 10.71
N MET A 77 -13.70 0.26 10.87
CA MET A 77 -14.95 0.88 11.32
C MET A 77 -16.04 0.86 10.24
N VAL A 78 -15.66 1.04 8.97
CA VAL A 78 -16.60 1.08 7.84
C VAL A 78 -17.00 -0.32 7.38
N LEU A 79 -16.10 -1.30 7.49
CA LEU A 79 -16.32 -2.70 7.10
C LEU A 79 -17.67 -3.29 7.56
N PRO A 80 -18.06 -3.24 8.85
CA PRO A 80 -19.35 -3.79 9.29
C PRO A 80 -20.55 -3.06 8.66
N GLY A 81 -20.42 -1.77 8.37
CA GLY A 81 -21.44 -1.01 7.64
C GLY A 81 -21.65 -1.57 6.23
N ILE A 82 -20.57 -1.85 5.50
CA ILE A 82 -20.66 -2.45 4.16
C ILE A 82 -21.22 -3.87 4.24
N ALA A 83 -20.77 -4.67 5.20
CA ALA A 83 -21.23 -6.04 5.41
C ALA A 83 -22.73 -6.12 5.77
N TYR A 84 -23.30 -5.07 6.35
CA TYR A 84 -24.74 -4.99 6.60
C TYR A 84 -25.56 -4.91 5.30
N PHE A 85 -25.08 -4.14 4.32
CA PHE A 85 -25.74 -3.98 3.02
C PHE A 85 -25.42 -5.13 2.05
N VAL A 86 -24.21 -5.66 2.10
CA VAL A 86 -23.73 -6.74 1.22
C VAL A 86 -23.45 -7.98 2.05
N ARG A 87 -24.43 -8.88 2.09
CA ARG A 87 -24.37 -10.13 2.87
C ARG A 87 -23.62 -11.26 2.17
N ASP A 88 -23.57 -11.24 0.85
CA ASP A 88 -22.80 -12.21 0.08
C ASP A 88 -21.30 -11.88 0.18
N TRP A 89 -20.53 -12.82 0.70
CA TRP A 89 -19.11 -12.62 1.00
C TRP A 89 -18.28 -12.36 -0.28
N GLN A 90 -18.67 -12.91 -1.43
CA GLN A 90 -18.00 -12.63 -2.72
C GLN A 90 -18.17 -11.16 -3.13
N TRP A 91 -19.40 -10.66 -3.04
CA TRP A 91 -19.72 -9.27 -3.36
C TRP A 91 -19.10 -8.31 -2.35
N LEU A 92 -19.04 -8.71 -1.07
CA LEU A 92 -18.35 -7.95 -0.03
C LEU A 92 -16.85 -7.85 -0.34
N GLN A 93 -16.20 -8.96 -0.72
CA GLN A 93 -14.79 -8.97 -1.11
C GLN A 93 -14.52 -8.07 -2.33
N ALA A 94 -15.39 -8.12 -3.34
CA ALA A 94 -15.30 -7.27 -4.52
C ALA A 94 -15.47 -5.78 -4.16
N ALA A 95 -16.48 -5.45 -3.33
CA ALA A 95 -16.75 -4.09 -2.87
C ALA A 95 -15.60 -3.51 -2.06
N LEU A 96 -14.87 -4.32 -1.28
CA LEU A 96 -13.69 -3.88 -0.53
C LEU A 96 -12.46 -3.69 -1.43
N THR A 97 -12.35 -4.48 -2.51
CA THR A 97 -11.22 -4.42 -3.43
C THR A 97 -11.32 -3.22 -4.38
N LEU A 98 -12.53 -2.79 -4.75
CA LEU A 98 -12.83 -1.70 -5.68
C LEU A 98 -12.21 -0.33 -5.29
N PRO A 99 -12.43 0.21 -4.07
CA PRO A 99 -11.87 1.50 -3.66
C PRO A 99 -10.34 1.48 -3.67
N ALA A 100 -9.77 0.33 -3.34
CA ALA A 100 -8.33 0.18 -3.27
C ALA A 100 -7.68 0.28 -4.67
N VAL A 101 -8.39 -0.02 -5.77
CA VAL A 101 -7.91 0.20 -7.15
C VAL A 101 -7.62 1.68 -7.41
N GLY A 102 -8.49 2.58 -6.93
CA GLY A 102 -8.27 4.03 -7.03
C GLY A 102 -7.00 4.47 -6.30
N LEU A 103 -6.70 3.86 -5.15
CA LEU A 103 -5.51 4.17 -4.35
C LEU A 103 -4.21 3.72 -5.01
N VAL A 104 -4.22 2.77 -5.96
CA VAL A 104 -3.02 2.38 -6.73
C VAL A 104 -2.45 3.55 -7.52
N SER A 105 -3.33 4.37 -8.09
CA SER A 105 -2.93 5.53 -8.88
C SER A 105 -2.14 6.54 -8.04
N TYR A 106 -2.41 6.63 -6.73
CA TYR A 106 -1.65 7.47 -5.81
C TYR A 106 -0.18 7.02 -5.70
N PHE A 107 0.10 5.72 -5.72
CA PHE A 107 1.46 5.20 -5.65
C PHE A 107 2.30 5.49 -6.90
N TRP A 108 1.69 5.87 -8.02
CA TRP A 108 2.43 6.39 -9.17
C TRP A 108 3.03 7.77 -8.91
N PHE A 109 2.47 8.58 -8.01
CA PHE A 109 3.01 9.89 -7.68
C PHE A 109 4.05 9.85 -6.57
N LEU A 110 4.25 8.69 -5.92
CA LEU A 110 5.18 8.56 -4.81
C LEU A 110 6.63 8.68 -5.31
N PRO A 111 7.46 9.56 -4.72
CA PRO A 111 8.88 9.63 -5.05
C PRO A 111 9.63 8.37 -4.62
N GLU A 112 10.73 8.09 -5.30
CA GLU A 112 11.63 6.98 -4.95
C GLU A 112 12.42 7.30 -3.67
N SER A 113 12.86 6.27 -2.93
CA SER A 113 13.67 6.48 -1.71
C SER A 113 14.96 7.24 -2.05
N PRO A 114 15.24 8.39 -1.40
CA PRO A 114 16.50 9.11 -1.61
C PRO A 114 17.71 8.28 -1.21
N ARG A 115 17.60 7.40 -0.21
CA ARG A 115 18.67 6.47 0.17
C ARG A 115 18.96 5.43 -0.91
N TRP A 116 17.91 4.89 -1.52
CA TRP A 116 18.07 3.95 -2.63
C TRP A 116 18.71 4.62 -3.85
N LEU A 117 18.30 5.86 -4.18
CA LEU A 117 18.91 6.64 -5.25
C LEU A 117 20.41 6.89 -5.01
N ILE A 118 20.81 7.15 -3.75
CA ILE A 118 22.22 7.30 -3.37
C ILE A 118 22.98 5.98 -3.56
N MET A 119 22.41 4.85 -3.13
CA MET A 119 23.03 3.53 -3.30
C MET A 119 23.17 3.11 -4.76
N GLU A 120 22.28 3.55 -5.63
CA GLU A 120 22.32 3.27 -7.07
C GLU A 120 23.19 4.28 -7.86
N GLY A 121 23.92 5.17 -7.17
CA GLY A 121 24.80 6.17 -7.79
C GLY A 121 24.08 7.36 -8.42
N ARG A 122 22.75 7.48 -8.25
CA ARG A 122 21.90 8.54 -8.80
C ARG A 122 21.85 9.75 -7.87
N HIS A 123 23.03 10.28 -7.52
CA HIS A 123 23.18 11.35 -6.52
C HIS A 123 22.46 12.65 -6.91
N SER A 124 22.43 13.01 -8.20
CA SER A 124 21.77 14.23 -8.69
C SER A 124 20.26 14.22 -8.47
N GLU A 125 19.61 13.07 -8.67
CA GLU A 125 18.19 12.90 -8.42
C GLU A 125 17.86 12.89 -6.93
N ALA A 126 18.67 12.20 -6.12
CA ALA A 126 18.53 12.22 -4.67
C ALA A 126 18.64 13.65 -4.12
N LEU A 127 19.58 14.43 -4.64
CA LEU A 127 19.81 15.81 -4.20
C LEU A 127 18.66 16.73 -4.62
N LYS A 128 18.12 16.59 -5.84
CA LYS A 128 16.89 17.29 -6.26
C LYS A 128 15.70 16.94 -5.38
N LEU A 129 15.54 15.66 -5.03
CA LEU A 129 14.46 15.19 -4.16
C LEU A 129 14.55 15.83 -2.78
N LEU A 130 15.74 15.81 -2.18
CA LEU A 130 16.01 16.39 -0.87
C LEU A 130 15.86 17.91 -0.87
N GLN A 131 16.31 18.60 -1.92
CA GLN A 131 16.13 20.04 -2.07
C GLN A 131 14.65 20.42 -2.21
N ASN A 132 13.86 19.65 -2.94
CA ASN A 132 12.42 19.88 -3.04
C ASN A 132 11.75 19.64 -1.69
N ALA A 133 12.09 18.57 -0.98
CA ALA A 133 11.58 18.32 0.37
C ALA A 133 11.94 19.44 1.35
N ALA A 134 13.16 19.97 1.27
CA ALA A 134 13.63 21.08 2.10
C ALA A 134 12.91 22.42 1.81
N LYS A 135 12.32 22.60 0.62
CA LYS A 135 11.51 23.79 0.30
C LYS A 135 10.09 23.75 0.88
N PHE A 136 9.59 22.55 1.20
CA PHE A 136 8.28 22.34 1.84
C PHE A 136 8.38 22.21 3.37
N GLN A 137 9.60 22.29 3.92
CA GLN A 137 9.89 22.40 5.35
C GLN A 137 9.96 23.86 5.78
#